data_AF-A0A383BAA7-F1
#
_entry.id   AF-A0A383BAA7-F1
#
_cell.length_a   1.000
_cell.length_b   1.000
_cell.length_c   1.000
_cell.angle_alpha   90.00
_cell.angle_beta   90.00
_cell.angle_gamma   90.00
#
_symmetry.space_group_name_H-M   'P 1'
#
loop_
_entity.id
_entity.type
_entity.pdbx_description
1 polymer ?
#
loop_
_entity_poly.entity_id
_entity_poly.type
_entity_poly.pdbx_seq_one_letter_code
_entity_poly.pdbx_strand_id
1 'polypeptide(L)'
;YFTKNDGSLPEIVNLNLIKSAILRYGENPHQDAAFYLPDGETETWDQHQGKTLSYNNYADMESAFNISQEFSDSACAIIKHANPCGFGLGKNAKEAYLRAVTTDPVSYFGGIVGFNCEVDKETAEELVQPFLECIIAPIFSDEALEVLKKKKNLRVISVGKKGLADKYLIKSVAGGYLYQQKDFQQGELENLKIVTEKKPGESELKAIQLGWKLVRNVKSNAIVFANSNQLLGVGAGQMSRIDSVKI
;
A
#
# COMPACT_ATOMS: atom_id res chain seq x y z
N TYR A 1 29.29 -7.06 -12.18
CA TYR A 1 30.55 -6.52 -12.73
C TYR A 1 30.22 -5.13 -13.29
N PHE A 2 30.39 -4.12 -12.44
CA PHE A 2 30.27 -2.67 -12.63
C PHE A 2 29.41 -2.12 -13.79
N THR A 3 28.11 -1.94 -13.55
CA THR A 3 27.37 -0.86 -14.21
C THR A 3 27.63 0.45 -13.46
N LYS A 4 28.19 1.44 -14.17
CA LYS A 4 28.33 2.81 -13.67
C LYS A 4 26.93 3.38 -13.42
N ASN A 5 26.74 3.97 -12.24
CA ASN A 5 25.55 4.73 -11.86
C ASN A 5 25.54 6.07 -12.61
N ASP A 6 25.24 6.07 -13.91
CA ASP A 6 24.93 7.29 -14.67
C ASP A 6 23.42 7.53 -14.83
N GLY A 7 22.60 6.71 -14.16
CA GLY A 7 21.14 6.71 -14.30
C GLY A 7 20.62 5.84 -15.44
N SER A 8 21.50 5.19 -16.21
CA SER A 8 21.11 4.21 -17.22
C SER A 8 20.77 2.85 -16.61
N LEU A 9 19.81 2.16 -17.22
CA LEU A 9 19.48 0.78 -16.88
C LEU A 9 20.62 -0.15 -17.36
N PRO A 10 20.90 -1.25 -16.64
CA PRO A 10 21.95 -2.19 -17.00
C PRO A 10 21.67 -2.87 -18.34
N GLU A 11 22.72 -3.18 -19.10
CA GLU A 11 22.62 -3.96 -20.35
C GLU A 11 22.12 -5.39 -20.10
N ILE A 12 22.42 -5.96 -18.92
CA ILE A 12 22.04 -7.33 -18.54
C ILE A 12 21.45 -7.31 -17.12
N VAL A 13 20.24 -7.85 -16.98
CA VAL A 13 19.56 -8.06 -15.69
C VAL A 13 19.59 -9.55 -15.36
N ASN A 14 20.22 -9.93 -14.24
CA ASN A 14 20.25 -11.31 -13.74
C ASN A 14 19.40 -11.42 -12.46
N LEU A 15 18.46 -12.37 -12.43
CA LEU A 15 17.67 -12.70 -11.24
C LEU A 15 18.08 -14.08 -10.75
N ASN A 16 18.82 -14.14 -9.63
CA ASN A 16 19.11 -15.39 -8.94
C ASN A 16 18.16 -15.54 -7.76
N LEU A 17 17.16 -16.41 -7.90
CA LEU A 17 16.01 -16.50 -7.01
C LEU A 17 15.88 -17.90 -6.40
N ILE A 18 15.59 -17.95 -5.10
CA ILE A 18 15.30 -19.17 -4.33
C ILE A 18 13.84 -19.14 -3.90
N LYS A 19 13.15 -20.27 -4.02
CA LYS A 19 11.75 -20.40 -3.60
C LYS A 19 11.66 -20.29 -2.07
N SER A 20 10.97 -19.27 -1.57
CA SER A 20 10.69 -19.08 -0.14
C SER A 20 9.43 -19.85 0.29
N ALA A 21 8.35 -19.71 -0.47
CA ALA A 21 7.06 -20.33 -0.12
C ALA A 21 6.29 -20.81 -1.36
N ILE A 22 5.61 -21.95 -1.24
CA ILE A 22 4.58 -22.37 -2.20
C ILE A 22 3.28 -21.69 -1.82
N LEU A 23 2.62 -21.04 -2.78
CA LEU A 23 1.34 -20.38 -2.57
C LEU A 23 0.20 -21.33 -2.94
N ARG A 24 -0.97 -21.09 -2.36
CA ARG A 24 -2.14 -21.94 -2.59
C ARG A 24 -2.58 -21.96 -4.06
N TYR A 25 -2.45 -20.82 -4.71
CA TYR A 25 -2.71 -20.56 -6.12
C TYR A 25 -2.17 -19.15 -6.47
N GLY A 26 -2.14 -18.81 -7.76
CA GLY A 26 -1.77 -17.50 -8.29
C GLY A 26 -2.85 -16.44 -8.12
N GLU A 27 -3.06 -15.58 -9.13
CA GLU A 27 -4.16 -14.60 -9.08
C GLU A 27 -5.52 -15.29 -9.00
N ASN A 28 -5.65 -16.46 -9.64
CA ASN A 28 -6.87 -17.27 -9.69
C ASN A 28 -6.61 -18.73 -9.25
N PRO A 29 -7.62 -19.45 -8.70
CA PRO A 29 -7.46 -20.78 -8.12
C PRO A 29 -6.86 -21.88 -9.01
N HIS A 30 -6.92 -21.74 -10.33
CA HIS A 30 -6.42 -22.73 -11.30
C HIS A 30 -4.94 -22.53 -11.66
N GLN A 31 -4.30 -21.47 -11.14
CA GLN A 31 -2.92 -21.11 -11.44
C GLN A 31 -2.03 -21.54 -10.27
N ASP A 32 -0.90 -22.19 -10.56
CA ASP A 32 0.13 -22.44 -9.55
C ASP A 32 0.93 -21.16 -9.26
N ALA A 33 1.38 -20.99 -8.02
CA ALA A 33 2.24 -19.87 -7.65
C ALA A 33 3.19 -20.18 -6.49
N ALA A 34 4.28 -19.42 -6.42
CA ALA A 34 5.26 -19.46 -5.35
C ALA A 34 5.85 -18.07 -5.13
N PHE A 35 6.25 -17.78 -3.90
CA PHE A 35 7.01 -16.59 -3.54
C PHE A 35 8.52 -16.93 -3.55
N TYR A 36 9.33 -16.05 -4.14
CA TYR A 36 10.77 -16.23 -4.31
C TYR A 36 11.53 -15.06 -3.70
N LEU A 37 12.72 -15.34 -3.15
CA LEU A 37 13.66 -14.36 -2.60
C LEU A 37 14.97 -14.39 -3.39
N PRO A 38 15.72 -13.27 -3.43
CA PRO A 38 17.11 -13.31 -3.88
C PRO A 38 17.93 -14.32 -3.07
N ASP A 39 18.89 -14.98 -3.71
CA ASP A 39 19.80 -15.89 -3.05
C ASP A 39 20.55 -15.20 -1.89
N GLY A 40 20.49 -15.82 -0.70
CA GLY A 40 21.07 -15.29 0.54
C GLY A 40 20.22 -14.26 1.31
N GLU A 41 19.05 -13.86 0.80
CA GLU A 41 18.13 -12.96 1.49
C GLU A 41 17.02 -13.72 2.24
N THR A 42 16.45 -13.07 3.27
CA THR A 42 15.28 -13.55 4.01
C THR A 42 14.13 -12.57 3.87
N GLU A 43 12.92 -12.99 4.24
CA GLU A 43 11.75 -12.10 4.29
C GLU A 43 12.04 -10.89 5.20
N THR A 44 11.53 -9.71 4.83
CA THR A 44 11.69 -8.46 5.59
C THR A 44 10.50 -8.18 6.52
N TRP A 45 9.61 -9.16 6.67
CA TRP A 45 8.41 -9.11 7.49
C TRP A 45 8.27 -10.40 8.31
N ASP A 46 7.51 -10.31 9.39
CA ASP A 46 7.14 -11.43 10.24
C ASP A 46 5.62 -11.59 10.29
N GLN A 47 5.13 -12.81 10.05
CA GLN A 47 3.71 -13.13 10.17
C GLN A 47 3.40 -13.72 11.55
N HIS A 48 2.73 -12.95 12.40
CA HIS A 48 2.40 -13.33 13.79
C HIS A 48 1.27 -14.35 13.89
N GLN A 49 0.33 -14.32 12.95
CA GLN A 49 -0.82 -15.21 12.92
C GLN A 49 -1.48 -15.25 11.54
N GLY A 50 -2.53 -16.07 11.40
CA GLY A 50 -3.40 -16.11 10.23
C GLY A 50 -3.06 -17.24 9.26
N LYS A 51 -3.78 -17.27 8.15
CA LYS A 51 -3.51 -18.20 7.05
C LYS A 51 -2.22 -17.79 6.32
N THR A 52 -1.63 -18.71 5.57
CA THR A 52 -0.56 -18.36 4.62
C THR A 52 -1.00 -17.24 3.67
N LEU A 53 -0.07 -16.37 3.29
CA LEU A 53 -0.33 -15.31 2.32
C LEU A 53 -0.73 -15.90 0.97
N SER A 54 -1.73 -15.30 0.33
CA SER A 54 -2.07 -15.58 -1.06
C SER A 54 -1.22 -14.74 -2.00
N TYR A 55 -1.20 -15.09 -3.30
CA TYR A 55 -0.50 -14.31 -4.33
C TYR A 55 -0.88 -12.83 -4.30
N ASN A 56 -2.19 -12.54 -4.26
CA ASN A 56 -2.69 -11.16 -4.25
C ASN A 56 -2.35 -10.42 -2.94
N ASN A 57 -2.19 -11.13 -1.81
CA ASN A 57 -1.86 -10.47 -0.54
C ASN A 57 -0.48 -9.82 -0.56
N TYR A 58 0.51 -10.35 -1.31
CA TYR A 58 1.86 -9.78 -1.33
C TYR A 58 1.87 -8.35 -1.91
N ALA A 59 1.24 -8.14 -3.07
CA ALA A 59 1.20 -6.82 -3.69
C ALA A 59 0.31 -5.84 -2.91
N ASP A 60 -0.81 -6.32 -2.38
CA ASP A 60 -1.75 -5.48 -1.62
C ASP A 60 -1.17 -5.07 -0.26
N MET A 61 -0.45 -5.94 0.45
CA MET A 61 0.20 -5.60 1.72
C MET A 61 1.40 -4.66 1.51
N GLU A 62 2.18 -4.86 0.44
CA GLU A 62 3.26 -3.93 0.06
C GLU A 62 2.69 -2.54 -0.18
N SER A 63 1.61 -2.44 -0.97
CA SER A 63 0.94 -1.17 -1.28
C SER A 63 0.38 -0.51 -0.02
N ALA A 64 -0.33 -1.27 0.83
CA ALA A 64 -0.91 -0.75 2.06
C ALA A 64 0.15 -0.19 3.02
N PHE A 65 1.29 -0.88 3.14
CA PHE A 65 2.39 -0.42 3.97
C PHE A 65 3.08 0.81 3.35
N ASN A 66 3.50 0.74 2.10
CA ASN A 66 4.32 1.77 1.46
C ASN A 66 3.57 3.11 1.31
N ILE A 67 2.27 3.10 1.02
CA ILE A 67 1.46 4.34 0.96
C ILE A 67 1.50 5.06 2.31
N SER A 68 1.31 4.34 3.42
CA SER A 68 1.35 4.93 4.75
C SER A 68 2.74 5.49 5.09
N GLN A 69 3.81 4.89 4.58
CA GLN A 69 5.19 5.37 4.80
C GLN A 69 5.51 6.69 4.07
N GLU A 70 4.68 7.14 3.13
CA GLU A 70 4.88 8.45 2.47
C GLU A 70 4.61 9.66 3.37
N PHE A 71 4.11 9.42 4.59
CA PHE A 71 3.64 10.45 5.52
C PHE A 71 4.37 10.34 6.86
N SER A 72 4.68 11.49 7.45
CA SER A 72 5.30 11.58 8.78
C SER A 72 4.29 11.47 9.92
N ASP A 73 3.06 11.91 9.70
CA ASP A 73 1.96 11.74 10.65
C ASP A 73 1.53 10.27 10.74
N SER A 74 0.81 9.88 11.80
CA SER A 74 0.25 8.53 11.87
C SER A 74 -0.72 8.33 10.71
N ALA A 75 -0.47 7.33 9.88
CA ALA A 75 -1.18 7.11 8.63
C ALA A 75 -1.71 5.67 8.54
N CYS A 76 -2.87 5.53 7.92
CA CYS A 76 -3.52 4.26 7.61
C CYS A 76 -3.97 4.28 6.15
N ALA A 77 -3.59 3.24 5.40
CA ALA A 77 -4.08 2.96 4.05
C ALA A 77 -4.86 1.65 4.05
N ILE A 78 -5.96 1.61 3.31
CA ILE A 78 -6.76 0.40 3.11
C ILE A 78 -6.77 0.08 1.63
N ILE A 79 -6.27 -1.10 1.28
CA ILE A 79 -6.18 -1.60 -0.09
C ILE A 79 -7.24 -2.67 -0.33
N LYS A 80 -7.85 -2.59 -1.51
CA LYS A 80 -8.71 -3.64 -2.07
C LYS A 80 -8.37 -3.81 -3.55
N HIS A 81 -7.96 -5.01 -3.94
CA HIS A 81 -7.66 -5.34 -5.34
C HIS A 81 -6.69 -4.33 -5.99
N ALA A 82 -5.51 -4.16 -5.39
CA ALA A 82 -4.43 -3.28 -5.85
C ALA A 82 -4.76 -1.79 -5.95
N ASN A 83 -5.84 -1.32 -5.31
CA ASN A 83 -6.22 0.10 -5.25
C ASN A 83 -6.51 0.53 -3.81
N PRO A 84 -6.14 1.77 -3.42
CA PRO A 84 -6.55 2.31 -2.13
C PRO A 84 -8.05 2.62 -2.16
N CYS A 85 -8.82 1.99 -1.28
CA CYS A 85 -10.24 2.30 -1.06
C CYS A 85 -10.46 3.18 0.19
N GLY A 86 -9.42 3.39 0.98
CA GLY A 86 -9.45 4.28 2.15
C GLY A 86 -8.07 4.76 2.54
N PHE A 87 -7.97 6.00 2.99
CA PHE A 87 -6.73 6.55 3.57
C PHE A 87 -7.05 7.63 4.61
N GLY A 88 -6.31 7.65 5.71
CA GLY A 88 -6.45 8.65 6.75
C GLY A 88 -5.14 8.93 7.47
N LEU A 89 -4.95 10.19 7.84
CA LEU A 89 -3.96 10.66 8.81
C LEU A 89 -4.63 10.86 10.16
N GLY A 90 -3.92 10.69 11.26
CA GLY A 90 -4.43 10.90 12.61
C GLY A 90 -3.34 11.18 13.63
N LYS A 91 -3.75 11.45 14.88
CA LYS A 91 -2.82 11.56 16.01
C LYS A 91 -2.24 10.20 16.43
N ASN A 92 -2.94 9.12 16.09
CA ASN A 92 -2.57 7.74 16.37
C ASN A 92 -3.16 6.81 15.29
N ALA A 93 -2.80 5.52 15.34
CA ALA A 93 -3.27 4.50 14.41
C ALA A 93 -4.81 4.41 14.37
N LYS A 94 -5.47 4.44 15.53
CA LYS A 94 -6.93 4.39 15.65
C LYS A 94 -7.63 5.51 14.88
N GLU A 95 -7.24 6.76 15.10
CA GLU A 95 -7.84 7.91 14.42
C GLU A 95 -7.61 7.85 12.90
N ALA A 96 -6.39 7.46 12.49
CA ALA A 96 -6.05 7.29 11.08
C ALA A 96 -6.92 6.21 10.41
N TYR A 97 -7.10 5.07 11.09
CA TYR A 97 -7.95 3.97 10.63
C TYR A 97 -9.43 4.36 10.52
N LEU A 98 -9.98 4.96 11.58
CA LEU A 98 -11.40 5.37 11.58
C LEU A 98 -11.69 6.36 10.45
N ARG A 99 -10.77 7.29 10.18
CA ARG A 99 -10.84 8.20 9.02
C ARG A 99 -10.81 7.45 7.70
N ALA A 100 -9.85 6.52 7.51
CA ALA A 100 -9.73 5.73 6.28
C ALA A 100 -10.98 4.90 5.97
N VAL A 101 -11.66 4.37 6.99
CA VAL A 101 -12.92 3.60 6.82
C VAL A 101 -14.05 4.49 6.29
N THR A 102 -14.05 5.79 6.58
CA THR A 102 -15.13 6.69 6.12
C THR A 102 -15.11 6.95 4.61
N THR A 103 -14.01 6.66 3.91
CA THR A 103 -13.90 6.86 2.46
C THR A 103 -14.87 5.94 1.72
N ASP A 104 -14.82 4.64 2.00
CA ASP A 104 -15.71 3.63 1.41
C ASP A 104 -16.02 2.54 2.47
N PRO A 105 -17.11 2.71 3.24
CA PRO A 105 -17.47 1.79 4.31
C PRO A 105 -17.99 0.44 3.79
N VAL A 106 -18.14 0.26 2.48
CA VAL A 106 -18.53 -1.04 1.88
C VAL A 106 -17.28 -1.79 1.44
N SER A 107 -16.41 -1.15 0.65
CA SER A 107 -15.27 -1.82 0.02
C SER A 107 -14.13 -2.18 0.97
N TYR A 108 -14.01 -1.50 2.12
CA TYR A 108 -12.98 -1.84 3.11
C TYR A 108 -13.15 -3.25 3.70
N PHE A 109 -14.35 -3.84 3.61
CA PHE A 109 -14.61 -5.20 4.05
C PHE A 109 -13.75 -6.21 3.27
N GLY A 110 -12.95 -6.99 3.99
CA GLY A 110 -11.97 -7.92 3.42
C GLY A 110 -10.83 -7.20 2.69
N GLY A 111 -10.54 -5.95 3.06
CA GLY A 111 -9.36 -5.22 2.61
C GLY A 111 -8.10 -5.63 3.36
N ILE A 112 -6.98 -5.07 2.92
CA ILE A 112 -5.68 -5.11 3.60
C ILE A 112 -5.40 -3.74 4.18
N VAL A 113 -5.13 -3.68 5.48
CA VAL A 113 -4.92 -2.43 6.22
C VAL A 113 -3.45 -2.25 6.54
N GLY A 114 -2.87 -1.10 6.21
CA GLY A 114 -1.46 -0.79 6.42
C GLY A 114 -1.23 0.46 7.25
N PHE A 115 -0.34 0.38 8.23
CA PHE A 115 0.02 1.49 9.12
C PHE A 115 1.51 1.86 8.99
N ASN A 116 1.85 3.10 9.29
CA ASN A 116 3.25 3.55 9.47
C ASN A 116 3.68 3.70 10.94
N CYS A 117 2.77 3.43 11.88
CA CYS A 117 2.99 3.54 13.32
C CYS A 117 2.57 2.25 14.04
N GLU A 118 2.87 2.17 15.34
CA GLU A 118 2.46 1.05 16.18
C GLU A 118 0.94 0.86 16.20
N VAL A 119 0.50 -0.39 16.14
CA VAL A 119 -0.90 -0.78 16.37
C VAL A 119 -1.04 -1.24 17.81
N ASP A 120 -1.74 -0.44 18.60
CA ASP A 120 -2.03 -0.70 20.01
C ASP A 120 -3.34 -1.49 20.21
N LYS A 121 -3.65 -1.79 21.47
CA LYS A 121 -4.88 -2.50 21.86
C LYS A 121 -6.15 -1.79 21.39
N GLU A 122 -6.24 -0.48 21.54
CA GLU A 122 -7.45 0.28 21.19
C GLU A 122 -7.70 0.28 19.68
N THR A 123 -6.63 0.32 18.89
CA THR A 123 -6.70 0.18 17.43
C THR A 123 -7.09 -1.25 17.05
N ALA A 124 -6.49 -2.25 17.70
CA ALA A 124 -6.83 -3.66 17.47
C ALA A 124 -8.30 -3.98 17.75
N GLU A 125 -8.91 -3.35 18.76
CA GLU A 125 -10.34 -3.50 19.08
C GLU A 125 -11.27 -3.01 17.95
N GLU A 126 -10.87 -1.98 17.21
CA GLU A 126 -11.58 -1.51 16.02
C GLU A 126 -11.34 -2.44 14.82
N LEU A 127 -10.11 -2.94 14.66
CA LEU A 127 -9.70 -3.80 13.54
C LEU A 127 -10.38 -5.18 13.57
N VAL A 128 -10.79 -5.67 14.74
CA VAL A 128 -11.52 -6.95 14.86
C VAL A 128 -13.04 -6.83 14.68
N GLN A 129 -13.60 -5.61 14.56
CA GLN A 129 -15.03 -5.46 14.25
C GLN A 129 -15.38 -6.01 12.86
N PRO A 130 -14.72 -5.55 11.77
CA PRO A 130 -14.97 -6.06 10.41
C PRO A 130 -14.33 -7.43 10.15
N PHE A 131 -14.57 -7.94 8.95
CA PHE A 131 -13.67 -8.92 8.33
C PHE A 131 -12.58 -8.15 7.58
N LEU A 132 -11.31 -8.43 7.88
CA LEU A 132 -10.13 -7.97 7.15
C LEU A 132 -9.32 -9.19 6.73
N GLU A 133 -8.63 -9.12 5.60
CA GLU A 133 -7.78 -10.22 5.16
C GLU A 133 -6.40 -10.19 5.81
N CYS A 134 -5.83 -8.99 5.94
CA CYS A 134 -4.48 -8.77 6.41
C CYS A 134 -4.34 -7.38 7.06
N ILE A 135 -3.52 -7.30 8.10
CA ILE A 135 -3.07 -6.04 8.72
C ILE A 135 -1.56 -6.04 8.70
N ILE A 136 -0.97 -4.93 8.26
CA ILE A 136 0.47 -4.74 8.18
C ILE A 136 0.89 -3.44 8.89
N ALA A 137 1.90 -3.51 9.74
CA ALA A 137 2.39 -2.37 10.51
C ALA A 137 3.90 -2.54 10.82
N PRO A 138 4.61 -1.51 11.31
CA PRO A 138 5.98 -1.70 11.77
C PRO A 138 6.05 -2.59 13.02
N ILE A 139 5.10 -2.43 13.93
CA ILE A 139 5.06 -3.14 15.22
C ILE A 139 3.62 -3.20 15.77
N PHE A 140 3.35 -4.20 16.60
CA PHE A 140 2.11 -4.38 17.36
C PHE A 140 2.47 -4.48 18.84
N SER A 141 1.65 -3.90 19.71
CA SER A 141 1.76 -4.16 21.15
C SER A 141 1.34 -5.60 21.46
N ASP A 142 1.83 -6.18 22.57
CA ASP A 142 1.46 -7.53 22.99
C ASP A 142 -0.06 -7.64 23.20
N GLU A 143 -0.68 -6.62 23.79
CA GLU A 143 -2.12 -6.56 24.00
C GLU A 143 -2.89 -6.45 22.68
N ALA A 144 -2.34 -5.76 21.67
CA ALA A 144 -2.91 -5.71 20.33
C ALA A 144 -2.93 -7.11 19.69
N LEU A 145 -1.82 -7.84 19.78
CA LEU A 145 -1.72 -9.21 19.27
C LEU A 145 -2.74 -10.13 19.96
N GLU A 146 -2.94 -10.02 21.28
CA GLU A 146 -3.96 -10.79 22.00
C GLU A 146 -5.39 -10.48 21.51
N VAL A 147 -5.70 -9.22 21.20
CA VAL A 147 -7.01 -8.86 20.62
C VAL A 147 -7.17 -9.44 19.22
N LEU A 148 -6.15 -9.33 18.37
CA LEU A 148 -6.20 -9.78 16.97
C LEU A 148 -6.33 -11.32 16.83
N LYS A 149 -5.88 -12.09 17.82
CA LYS A 149 -6.07 -13.56 17.90
C LYS A 149 -7.53 -14.01 17.87
N LYS A 150 -8.48 -13.12 18.20
CA LYS A 150 -9.93 -13.38 18.07
C LYS A 150 -10.31 -13.72 16.62
N LYS A 151 -9.55 -13.26 15.62
CA LYS A 151 -9.76 -13.55 14.19
C LYS A 151 -8.69 -14.51 13.67
N LYS A 152 -8.85 -15.82 13.93
CA LYS A 152 -7.85 -16.86 13.59
C LYS A 152 -7.31 -16.86 12.15
N ASN A 153 -8.10 -16.38 11.18
CA ASN A 153 -7.73 -16.36 9.77
C ASN A 153 -7.03 -15.06 9.33
N LEU A 154 -7.08 -14.01 10.16
CA LEU A 154 -6.53 -12.69 9.88
C LEU A 154 -5.01 -12.76 9.91
N ARG A 155 -4.37 -12.36 8.80
CA ARG A 155 -2.91 -12.22 8.75
C ARG A 155 -2.52 -10.95 9.48
N VAL A 156 -1.57 -11.06 10.39
CA VAL A 156 -1.00 -9.92 11.13
C VAL A 156 0.49 -9.94 10.85
N ILE A 157 0.98 -8.87 10.21
CA ILE A 157 2.32 -8.82 9.65
C ILE A 157 3.05 -7.59 10.21
N SER A 158 4.20 -7.81 10.86
CA SER A 158 5.12 -6.71 11.17
C SER A 158 6.19 -6.59 10.10
N VAL A 159 6.60 -5.37 9.76
CA VAL A 159 7.71 -5.11 8.85
C VAL A 159 8.89 -4.54 9.62
N GLY A 160 10.06 -5.16 9.48
CA GLY A 160 11.28 -4.71 10.15
C GLY A 160 11.79 -3.37 9.60
N LYS A 161 12.85 -2.82 10.23
CA LYS A 161 13.44 -1.51 9.87
C LYS A 161 13.90 -1.38 8.41
N LYS A 162 14.14 -2.49 7.71
CA LYS A 162 14.48 -2.49 6.28
C LYS A 162 13.31 -2.04 5.40
N GLY A 163 12.07 -2.09 5.90
CA GLY A 163 10.86 -1.78 5.14
C GLY A 163 10.55 -2.79 4.03
N LEU A 164 9.58 -2.44 3.18
CA LEU A 164 9.23 -3.16 1.96
C LEU A 164 9.68 -2.34 0.73
N ALA A 165 10.98 -2.11 0.61
CA ALA A 165 11.52 -1.30 -0.48
C ALA A 165 12.24 -2.17 -1.51
N ASP A 166 11.74 -2.15 -2.75
CA ASP A 166 12.47 -2.58 -3.93
C ASP A 166 12.68 -1.37 -4.86
N LYS A 167 13.80 -1.31 -5.55
CA LYS A 167 14.16 -0.17 -6.42
C LYS A 167 13.56 -0.27 -7.81
N TYR A 168 13.25 -1.49 -8.24
CA TYR A 168 12.86 -1.76 -9.62
C TYR A 168 11.56 -2.57 -9.68
N LEU A 169 10.92 -2.50 -10.84
CA LEU A 169 9.77 -3.31 -11.22
C LEU A 169 10.13 -4.09 -12.48
N ILE A 170 9.87 -5.40 -12.45
CA ILE A 170 9.99 -6.28 -13.61
C ILE A 170 8.59 -6.78 -13.97
N LYS A 171 8.18 -6.60 -15.22
CA LYS A 171 6.89 -7.08 -15.73
C LYS A 171 7.10 -8.00 -16.92
N SER A 172 6.60 -9.23 -16.83
CA SER A 172 6.57 -10.15 -17.97
C SER A 172 5.60 -9.66 -19.05
N VAL A 173 6.03 -9.77 -20.30
CA VAL A 173 5.22 -9.49 -21.50
C VAL A 173 5.50 -10.55 -22.57
N ALA A 174 4.70 -10.59 -23.63
CA ALA A 174 4.91 -11.56 -24.70
C ALA A 174 6.34 -11.43 -25.29
N GLY A 175 7.14 -12.48 -25.16
CA GLY A 175 8.50 -12.54 -25.71
C GLY A 175 9.59 -11.85 -24.87
N GLY A 176 9.30 -11.35 -23.66
CA GLY A 176 10.33 -10.72 -22.84
C GLY A 176 9.84 -10.09 -21.53
N TYR A 177 10.62 -9.14 -21.02
CA TYR A 177 10.35 -8.43 -19.75
C TYR A 177 10.54 -6.92 -19.92
N LEU A 178 9.70 -6.14 -19.24
CA LEU A 178 9.89 -4.72 -19.03
C LEU A 178 10.59 -4.50 -17.69
N TYR A 179 11.62 -3.66 -17.66
CA TYR A 179 12.38 -3.31 -16.46
C TYR A 179 12.39 -1.79 -16.28
N GLN A 180 11.97 -1.32 -15.11
CA GLN A 180 11.93 0.11 -14.80
C GLN A 180 12.21 0.36 -13.33
N GLN A 181 12.59 1.59 -12.99
CA GLN A 181 12.59 2.04 -11.61
C GLN A 181 11.16 2.12 -11.07
N LYS A 182 10.97 1.85 -9.78
CA LYS A 182 9.72 2.20 -9.09
C LYS A 182 9.65 3.72 -8.93
N ASP A 183 8.44 4.26 -8.99
CA ASP A 183 8.20 5.68 -8.79
C ASP A 183 8.27 6.02 -7.30
N PHE A 184 9.35 6.72 -6.93
CA PHE A 184 9.57 7.27 -5.59
C PHE A 184 9.61 8.80 -5.61
N GLN A 185 9.05 9.43 -6.65
CA GLN A 185 9.15 10.87 -6.82
C GLN A 185 8.55 11.61 -5.60
N GLN A 186 9.27 12.64 -5.14
CA GLN A 186 8.87 13.52 -4.05
C GLN A 186 9.18 14.97 -4.46
N GLY A 187 8.57 15.94 -3.77
CA GLY A 187 8.87 17.36 -3.98
C GLY A 187 8.23 17.98 -5.23
N GLU A 188 7.43 17.24 -6.00
CA GLU A 188 6.73 17.75 -7.20
C GLU A 188 5.89 19.01 -6.92
N LEU A 189 5.40 19.10 -5.69
CA LEU A 189 4.51 20.18 -5.28
C LEU A 189 5.25 21.42 -4.78
N GLU A 190 6.58 21.37 -4.64
CA GLU A 190 7.39 22.53 -4.26
C GLU A 190 7.39 23.60 -5.35
N ASN A 191 7.16 23.20 -6.61
CA ASN A 191 7.17 24.06 -7.78
C ASN A 191 5.77 24.22 -8.43
N LEU A 192 4.70 24.11 -7.63
CA LEU A 192 3.33 24.27 -8.15
C LEU A 192 3.12 25.66 -8.76
N LYS A 193 2.65 25.68 -10.01
CA LYS A 193 2.18 26.89 -10.68
C LYS A 193 0.68 27.05 -10.48
N ILE A 194 0.28 28.12 -9.79
CA ILE A 194 -1.14 28.51 -9.71
C ILE A 194 -1.55 29.11 -11.05
N VAL A 195 -2.52 28.48 -11.72
CA VAL A 195 -3.01 28.87 -13.05
C VAL A 195 -4.40 29.54 -13.01
N THR A 196 -4.94 29.77 -11.81
CA THR A 196 -6.25 30.38 -11.56
C THR A 196 -6.10 31.72 -10.84
N GLU A 197 -7.12 32.58 -10.93
CA GLU A 197 -7.15 33.86 -10.18
C GLU A 197 -7.22 33.63 -8.67
N LYS A 198 -8.10 32.72 -8.22
CA LYS A 198 -8.19 32.31 -6.82
C LYS A 198 -7.01 31.41 -6.47
N LYS A 199 -6.25 31.80 -5.44
CA LYS A 199 -5.16 31.01 -4.87
C LYS A 199 -5.71 30.03 -3.81
N PRO A 200 -5.14 28.82 -3.69
CA PRO A 200 -5.51 27.91 -2.63
C PRO A 200 -5.06 28.43 -1.26
N GLY A 201 -5.90 28.27 -0.25
CA GLY A 201 -5.53 28.47 1.16
C GLY A 201 -4.68 27.33 1.70
N GLU A 202 -4.23 27.45 2.96
CA GLU A 202 -3.36 26.44 3.59
C GLU A 202 -3.99 25.04 3.67
N SER A 203 -5.28 24.95 4.03
CA SER A 203 -5.99 23.66 4.11
C SER A 203 -6.14 23.00 2.73
N GLU A 204 -6.42 23.80 1.70
CA GLU A 204 -6.52 23.36 0.31
C GLU A 204 -5.15 22.89 -0.20
N LEU A 205 -4.06 23.60 0.11
CA LEU A 205 -2.70 23.16 -0.21
C LEU A 205 -2.34 21.82 0.45
N LYS A 206 -2.67 21.63 1.72
CA LYS A 206 -2.49 20.33 2.40
C LYS A 206 -3.32 19.23 1.75
N ALA A 207 -4.56 19.53 1.35
CA ALA A 207 -5.41 18.57 0.64
C ALA A 207 -4.85 18.20 -0.75
N ILE A 208 -4.30 19.17 -1.49
CA ILE A 208 -3.60 18.94 -2.77
C ILE A 208 -2.38 18.03 -2.54
N GLN A 209 -1.59 18.28 -1.49
CA GLN A 209 -0.44 17.46 -1.15
C GLN A 209 -0.81 16.02 -0.84
N LEU A 210 -1.85 15.83 -0.02
CA LEU A 210 -2.36 14.51 0.30
C LEU A 210 -2.90 13.82 -0.96
N GLY A 211 -3.77 14.49 -1.73
CA GLY A 211 -4.35 13.95 -2.95
C GLY A 211 -3.30 13.56 -4.00
N TRP A 212 -2.26 14.36 -4.19
CA TRP A 212 -1.20 14.08 -5.16
C TRP A 212 -0.41 12.80 -4.82
N LYS A 213 -0.05 12.62 -3.55
CA LYS A 213 0.62 11.38 -3.10
C LYS A 213 -0.28 10.16 -3.27
N LEU A 214 -1.57 10.30 -2.95
CA LEU A 214 -2.51 9.18 -3.05
C LEU A 214 -2.83 8.80 -4.50
N VAL A 215 -3.02 9.77 -5.40
CA VAL A 215 -3.44 9.49 -6.79
C VAL A 215 -2.41 8.66 -7.56
N ARG A 216 -1.11 8.81 -7.24
CA ARG A 216 -0.03 7.98 -7.81
C ARG A 216 -0.24 6.49 -7.56
N ASN A 217 -0.86 6.16 -6.43
CA ASN A 217 -1.07 4.79 -5.98
C ASN A 217 -2.40 4.18 -6.48
N VAL A 218 -3.17 4.92 -7.28
CA VAL A 218 -4.43 4.48 -7.88
C VAL A 218 -4.18 4.07 -9.34
N LYS A 219 -4.77 2.95 -9.79
CA LYS A 219 -4.64 2.53 -11.19
C LYS A 219 -5.27 3.57 -12.12
N SER A 220 -4.54 3.92 -13.18
CA SER A 220 -4.94 4.95 -14.15
C SER A 220 -6.08 4.48 -15.08
N ASN A 221 -6.98 5.36 -15.53
CA ASN A 221 -7.08 6.78 -15.15
C ASN A 221 -7.70 6.95 -13.75
N ALA A 222 -7.06 7.81 -12.94
CA ALA A 222 -7.39 7.98 -11.53
C ALA A 222 -7.88 9.40 -11.22
N ILE A 223 -8.88 9.50 -10.34
CA ILE A 223 -9.32 10.74 -9.71
C ILE A 223 -9.44 10.47 -8.21
N VAL A 224 -8.93 11.39 -7.40
CA VAL A 224 -9.06 11.33 -5.94
C VAL A 224 -9.66 12.63 -5.42
N PHE A 225 -10.58 12.51 -4.48
CA PHE A 225 -11.07 13.63 -3.68
C PHE A 225 -10.50 13.48 -2.28
N ALA A 226 -9.88 14.55 -1.78
CA ALA A 226 -9.20 14.54 -0.49
C ALA A 226 -9.45 15.84 0.26
N ASN A 227 -9.37 15.77 1.59
CA ASN A 227 -9.15 16.95 2.42
C ASN A 227 -7.73 16.89 3.01
N SER A 228 -7.41 17.77 3.95
CA SER A 228 -6.07 17.83 4.55
C SER A 228 -5.67 16.58 5.36
N ASN A 229 -6.60 15.66 5.61
CA ASN A 229 -6.42 14.54 6.53
C ASN A 229 -6.77 13.17 5.97
N GLN A 230 -7.61 13.07 4.94
CA GLN A 230 -8.11 11.77 4.47
C GLN A 230 -8.55 11.80 3.01
N LEU A 231 -8.64 10.61 2.45
CA LEU A 231 -9.32 10.34 1.19
C LEU A 231 -10.84 10.42 1.41
N LEU A 232 -11.55 11.10 0.52
CA LEU A 232 -13.01 11.28 0.55
C LEU A 232 -13.72 10.47 -0.53
N GLY A 233 -13.03 10.18 -1.64
CA GLY A 233 -13.55 9.40 -2.75
C GLY A 233 -12.46 9.11 -3.78
N VAL A 234 -12.61 8.01 -4.51
CA VAL A 234 -11.61 7.53 -5.46
C VAL A 234 -12.26 6.85 -6.65
N GLY A 235 -11.97 7.36 -7.84
CA GLY A 235 -12.32 6.72 -9.10
C GLY A 235 -11.09 6.09 -9.73
N ALA A 236 -11.05 4.76 -9.77
CA ALA A 236 -9.89 3.98 -10.21
C ALA A 236 -10.14 3.25 -11.54
N GLY A 237 -9.11 3.23 -12.40
CA GLY A 237 -9.00 2.27 -13.51
C GLY A 237 -9.97 2.45 -14.68
N GLN A 238 -10.69 3.57 -14.76
CA GLN A 238 -11.61 3.80 -15.87
C GLN A 238 -10.86 4.23 -17.14
N MET A 239 -11.41 3.88 -18.31
CA MET A 239 -10.86 4.33 -19.60
C MET A 239 -10.99 5.85 -19.75
N SER A 240 -12.06 6.44 -19.21
CA SER A 240 -12.34 7.88 -19.21
C SER A 240 -12.21 8.48 -17.82
N ARG A 241 -11.48 9.61 -17.71
CA ARG A 241 -11.42 10.38 -16.46
C ARG A 241 -12.78 10.93 -16.04
N ILE A 242 -13.69 11.18 -17.00
CA ILE A 242 -15.06 11.63 -16.69
C ILE A 242 -15.80 10.55 -15.91
N ASP A 243 -15.61 9.29 -16.26
CA ASP A 243 -16.24 8.19 -15.55
C ASP A 243 -15.58 7.94 -14.20
N SER A 244 -14.26 8.12 -14.07
CA SER A 244 -13.59 8.15 -12.77
C SER A 244 -14.11 9.27 -11.85
N VAL A 245 -14.63 10.39 -12.36
CA VAL A 245 -15.24 11.45 -11.51
C VAL A 245 -16.64 11.07 -11.03
N LYS A 246 -17.40 10.28 -11.80
CA LYS A 246 -18.80 9.94 -11.49
C LYS A 246 -18.94 8.84 -10.45
N ILE A 247 -17.93 7.98 -10.34
CA ILE A 247 -17.83 6.88 -9.36
C ILE A 247 -17.38 7.47 -8.03
#